data_AF-E6WXT3-F1
#
_entry.id   AF-E6WXT3-F1
#
_cell.length_a   1.000
_cell.length_b   1.000
_cell.length_c   1.000
_cell.angle_alpha   90.00
_cell.angle_beta   90.00
_cell.angle_gamma   90.00
#
_symmetry.space_group_name_H-M   'P 1'
#
loop_
_entity.id
_entity.type
_entity.pdbx_description
1 polymer ?
#
loop_
_entity_poly.entity_id
_entity_poly.type
_entity_poly.pdbx_seq_one_letter_code
_entity_poly.pdbx_strand_id
1 'polypeptide(L)' 'MGNKLKREEHLQKIKDAIANSDLSEEEKSNAWKHIEEWYAEDQAFGTLYEKLAEISPKIEALLEELGLI' A
#
# COMPACT_ATOMS: atom_id res chain seq x y z
N MET A 1 -9.97 -7.33 -10.26
CA MET A 1 -10.62 -6.00 -10.40
C MET A 1 -11.37 -5.54 -9.14
N GLY A 2 -12.04 -6.43 -8.39
CA GLY A 2 -12.86 -6.03 -7.23
C GLY A 2 -12.15 -5.47 -5.98
N ASN A 3 -10.83 -5.64 -5.84
CA ASN A 3 -10.09 -5.15 -4.66
C ASN A 3 -9.57 -3.70 -4.81
N LYS A 4 -9.44 -3.20 -6.06
CA LYS A 4 -9.00 -1.83 -6.34
C LYS A 4 -10.12 -0.82 -6.09
N LEU A 5 -11.33 -1.12 -6.59
CA LEU A 5 -12.53 -0.31 -6.40
C LEU A 5 -12.88 -0.13 -4.91
N LYS A 6 -12.75 -1.19 -4.10
CA LYS A 6 -12.96 -1.10 -2.64
C LYS A 6 -11.94 -0.20 -1.94
N ARG A 7 -10.67 -0.20 -2.37
CA ARG A 7 -9.64 0.68 -1.82
C ARG A 7 -9.89 2.15 -2.17
N GLU A 8 -10.28 2.43 -3.41
CA GLU A 8 -10.65 3.78 -3.86
C GLU A 8 -11.87 4.31 -3.09
N GLU A 9 -12.89 3.48 -2.87
CA GLU A 9 -14.06 3.83 -2.05
C GLU A 9 -13.70 4.12 -0.58
N HIS A 10 -12.81 3.32 0.00
CA HIS A 10 -12.37 3.52 1.39
C HIS A 10 -11.54 4.80 1.54
N LEU A 11 -10.65 5.07 0.58
CA LEU A 11 -9.89 6.31 0.55
C LEU A 11 -10.82 7.51 0.46
N GLN A 12 -11.82 7.46 -0.41
CA GLN A 12 -12.81 8.53 -0.54
C GLN A 12 -13.57 8.78 0.76
N LYS A 13 -13.97 7.72 1.48
CA LYS A 13 -14.63 7.88 2.80
C LYS A 13 -13.74 8.57 3.83
N ILE A 14 -12.44 8.26 3.86
CA ILE A 14 -11.50 8.90 4.78
C ILE A 14 -11.31 10.38 4.41
N LYS A 15 -11.19 10.67 3.11
CA LYS A 15 -11.12 12.03 2.57
C LYS A 15 -12.35 12.86 2.95
N ASP A 16 -13.54 12.29 2.77
CA ASP A 16 -14.81 12.94 3.11
C ASP A 16 -14.94 13.15 4.63
N ALA A 17 -14.46 12.21 5.45
CA ALA A 17 -14.46 12.36 6.90
C ALA A 17 -13.54 13.50 7.38
N ILE A 18 -12.37 13.67 6.76
CA ILE A 18 -11.46 14.78 7.08
C ILE A 18 -12.08 16.11 6.67
N ALA A 19 -12.65 16.19 5.46
CA ALA A 19 -13.27 17.41 4.96
C ALA A 19 -14.42 17.89 5.89
N ASN A 20 -15.23 16.95 6.37
CA ASN A 20 -16.39 17.21 7.23
C ASN A 20 -16.07 17.22 8.73
N SER A 21 -14.81 17.10 9.13
CA SER A 21 -14.40 17.13 10.53
C SER A 21 -14.33 18.58 11.07
N ASP A 22 -14.49 18.71 12.38
CA ASP A 22 -14.30 19.96 13.12
C ASP A 22 -12.81 20.30 13.36
N LEU A 23 -11.90 19.64 12.65
CA LEU A 23 -10.47 19.92 12.70
C LEU A 23 -10.17 21.32 12.12
N SER A 24 -9.09 21.93 12.59
CA SER A 24 -8.55 23.13 11.96
C SER A 24 -8.04 22.84 10.55
N GLU A 25 -7.94 23.88 9.72
CA GLU A 25 -7.43 23.74 8.35
C GLU A 25 -5.99 23.21 8.31
N GLU A 26 -5.18 23.52 9.32
CA GLU A 26 -3.82 22.98 9.46
C GLU A 26 -3.84 21.47 9.75
N GLU A 27 -4.69 21.02 10.67
CA GLU A 27 -4.84 19.60 11.00
C GLU A 27 -5.40 18.80 9.82
N LYS A 28 -6.37 19.38 9.07
CA LYS A 28 -6.87 18.78 7.83
C LYS A 28 -5.74 18.65 6.82
N SER A 29 -4.98 19.72 6.55
CA SER A 29 -3.86 19.70 5.62
C SER A 29 -2.80 18.65 6.00
N ASN A 30 -2.49 18.52 7.29
CA ASN A 30 -1.56 17.48 7.77
C ASN A 30 -2.12 16.07 7.58
N ALA A 31 -3.41 15.86 7.86
CA ALA A 31 -4.07 14.57 7.64
C ALA A 31 -4.06 14.16 6.16
N TRP A 32 -4.29 15.12 5.26
CA TRP A 32 -4.19 14.90 3.80
C TRP A 32 -2.79 14.46 3.38
N LYS A 33 -1.76 15.13 3.88
CA LYS A 33 -0.37 14.82 3.57
C LYS A 33 0.00 13.39 3.96
N HIS A 34 -0.39 12.96 5.16
CA HIS A 34 -0.11 11.60 5.62
C HIS A 34 -0.84 10.52 4.82
N ILE A 35 -2.06 10.80 4.35
CA ILE A 35 -2.78 9.88 3.47
C ILE A 35 -2.07 9.71 2.13
N GLU A 36 -1.55 10.79 1.56
CA GLU A 36 -0.78 10.74 0.31
C GLU A 36 0.54 9.97 0.48
N GLU A 37 1.24 10.20 1.59
CA GLU A 37 2.45 9.47 1.97
C GLU A 37 2.17 7.95 2.05
N TRP A 38 1.16 7.54 2.81
CA TRP A 38 0.78 6.12 2.94
C TRP A 38 0.34 5.51 1.63
N TYR A 39 -0.36 6.25 0.76
CA TYR A 39 -0.74 5.75 -0.54
C TYR A 39 0.48 5.51 -1.44
N ALA A 40 1.44 6.44 -1.44
CA ALA A 40 2.69 6.27 -2.18
C ALA A 40 3.50 5.08 -1.64
N GLU A 41 3.56 4.91 -0.32
CA GLU A 41 4.20 3.76 0.32
C GLU A 41 3.53 2.43 -0.06
N ASP A 42 2.21 2.33 0.00
CA ASP A 42 1.47 1.11 -0.39
C ASP A 42 1.75 0.69 -1.84
N GLN A 43 1.80 1.66 -2.76
CA GLN A 43 2.17 1.39 -4.16
C GLN A 43 3.61 0.87 -4.30
N ALA A 44 4.56 1.48 -3.56
CA ALA A 44 5.95 1.06 -3.56
C ALA A 44 6.13 -0.34 -2.95
N PHE A 45 5.42 -0.65 -1.86
CA PHE A 45 5.40 -1.97 -1.22
C PHE A 45 4.78 -3.04 -2.11
N GLY A 46 3.70 -2.71 -2.84
CA GLY A 46 3.13 -3.61 -3.84
C GLY A 46 4.16 -4.01 -4.90
N THR A 47 4.90 -3.03 -5.42
CA THR A 47 5.97 -3.26 -6.41
C THR A 47 7.10 -4.13 -5.83
N LEU A 48 7.49 -3.91 -4.58
CA LEU A 48 8.49 -4.73 -3.90
C LEU A 48 8.02 -6.17 -3.74
N TYR A 49 6.77 -6.37 -3.33
CA TYR A 49 6.18 -7.71 -3.17
C TYR A 49 6.17 -8.49 -4.48
N GLU A 50 5.78 -7.86 -5.59
CA GLU A 50 5.80 -8.48 -6.91
C GLU A 50 7.21 -8.94 -7.30
N LYS A 51 8.22 -8.08 -7.13
CA LYS A 51 9.62 -8.44 -7.41
C LYS A 51 10.14 -9.57 -6.53
N LEU A 52 9.76 -9.59 -5.25
CA LEU A 52 10.13 -10.69 -4.36
C LEU A 52 9.46 -12.00 -4.78
N ALA A 53 8.20 -11.95 -5.19
CA ALA A 53 7.49 -13.11 -5.71
C ALA A 53 8.11 -13.63 -7.03
N GLU A 54 8.63 -12.76 -7.89
CA GLU A 54 9.35 -13.16 -9.12
C GLU A 54 10.69 -13.86 -8.84
N ILE A 55 11.38 -13.48 -7.76
CA ILE A 55 12.69 -14.03 -7.40
C ILE A 55 12.56 -15.27 -6.51
N SER A 56 11.51 -15.36 -5.69
CA SER A 56 11.26 -16.46 -4.75
C SER A 56 11.40 -17.85 -5.38
N PRO A 57 10.80 -18.16 -6.54
CA PRO A 57 10.94 -19.48 -7.16
C PRO A 57 12.37 -19.81 -7.59
N LYS A 58 13.16 -18.79 -7.97
CA LYS A 58 14.56 -18.98 -8.34
C LYS A 58 15.41 -19.30 -7.11
N ILE A 59 15.12 -18.65 -5.99
CA ILE A 59 15.77 -18.94 -4.72
C ILE A 59 15.38 -20.34 -4.25
N GLU A 60 14.11 -20.70 -4.32
CA GLU A 60 13.61 -22.03 -3.95
C GLU A 60 14.32 -23.14 -4.75
N ALA A 61 14.42 -22.99 -6.07
CA ALA A 61 15.15 -23.92 -6.92
C ALA A 61 16.64 -24.03 -6.53
N LEU A 62 17.31 -22.92 -6.23
CA LEU A 62 18.71 -22.94 -5.77
C LEU A 62 18.87 -23.65 -4.43
N LEU A 63 17.92 -23.48 -3.51
CA LEU A 63 17.96 -24.14 -2.20
C LEU A 63 17.74 -25.65 -2.33
N GLU A 64 16.85 -26.08 -3.23
CA GLU A 64 16.63 -27.49 -3.56
C GLU A 64 17.86 -28.11 -4.23
N GLU A 65 18.48 -27.41 -5.20
CA GLU A 65 19.74 -27.85 -5.83
C GLU A 65 20.89 -28.02 -4.83
N LEU A 66 20.92 -27.20 -3.78
CA LEU A 66 21.91 -27.28 -2.70
C LEU A 66 21.55 -28.30 -1.60
N GLY A 67 20.36 -28.93 -1.67
CA GLY A 67 19.87 -29.87 -0.66
C GLY A 67 19.59 -29.22 0.69
N LEU A 68 19.26 -27.92 0.70
CA LEU A 68 18.96 -27.15 1.92
C LEU A 68 17.47 -27.19 2.29
N ILE A 69 16.62 -27.55 1.34
CA ILE A 69 15.19 -27.87 1.49
C ILE A 69 14.83 -29.09 0.64
#